data_AF-A0A4R1GH20-F1
#
_entry.id   AF-A0A4R1GH20-F1
#
_cell.length_a   1.000
_cell.length_b   1.000
_cell.length_c   1.000
_cell.angle_alpha   90.00
_cell.angle_beta   90.00
_cell.angle_gamma   90.00
#
_symmetry.space_group_name_H-M   'P 1'
#
loop_
_entity.id
_entity.type
_entity.pdbx_description
1 polymer ?
#
loop_
_entity_poly.entity_id
_entity_poly.type
_entity_poly.pdbx_seq_one_letter_code
_entity_poly.pdbx_strand_id
1 'polypeptide(L)'
;MKRTSFMFLLGTVVGAVTAYLATARGEEILKKLEELQEQIKESDLPERARNLVKEISESVTQLITTGEKEMSEEEKKSILEEVEAKIKKLEEAIQQKAE
;
A
#
# COMPACT_ATOMS: atom_id res chain seq x y z
N MET A 1 7.36 17.89 8.57
CA MET A 1 5.95 17.46 8.41
C MET A 1 5.73 16.40 7.33
N LYS A 2 6.39 16.44 6.15
CA LYS A 2 6.10 15.50 5.03
C LYS A 2 6.30 13.99 5.34
N ARG A 3 7.27 13.60 6.18
CA ARG A 3 7.53 12.18 6.52
C ARG A 3 6.45 11.54 7.39
N THR A 4 5.92 12.28 8.37
CA THR A 4 4.90 11.78 9.29
C THR A 4 3.56 11.54 8.58
N SER A 5 3.16 12.45 7.69
CA SER A 5 1.98 12.25 6.84
C SER A 5 2.12 11.04 5.93
N PHE A 6 3.33 10.78 5.43
CA PHE A 6 3.59 9.65 4.55
C PHE A 6 3.53 8.29 5.28
N MET A 7 4.16 8.17 6.45
CA MET A 7 4.06 6.98 7.30
C MET A 7 2.62 6.72 7.75
N PHE A 8 1.90 7.79 8.11
CA PHE A 8 0.48 7.68 8.45
C PHE A 8 -0.33 7.11 7.29
N LEU A 9 -0.07 7.59 6.07
CA LEU A 9 -0.74 7.14 4.86
C LEU A 9 -0.43 5.68 4.51
N LEU A 10 0.82 5.25 4.65
CA LEU A 10 1.17 3.84 4.50
C LEU A 10 0.46 2.95 5.52
N GLY A 11 0.45 3.37 6.79
CA GLY A 11 -0.31 2.68 7.83
C GLY A 11 -1.80 2.57 7.49
N THR A 12 -2.40 3.62 6.92
CA THR A 12 -3.79 3.56 6.45
C THR A 12 -4.00 2.64 5.25
N VAL A 13 -3.03 2.51 4.36
CA VAL A 13 -3.12 1.54 3.24
C VAL A 13 -3.04 0.11 3.78
N VAL A 14 -2.13 -0.20 4.70
CA VAL A 14 -2.09 -1.51 5.39
C VAL A 14 -3.44 -1.80 6.07
N GLY A 15 -3.95 -0.83 6.84
CA GLY A 15 -5.22 -0.94 7.54
C GLY A 15 -6.41 -1.12 6.60
N ALA A 16 -6.39 -0.45 5.44
CA ALA A 16 -7.43 -0.57 4.43
C ALA A 16 -7.40 -1.94 3.73
N VAL A 17 -6.21 -2.46 3.42
CA VAL A 17 -6.05 -3.82 2.83
C VAL A 17 -6.49 -4.90 3.81
N THR A 18 -6.20 -4.77 5.10
CA THR A 18 -6.72 -5.70 6.13
C THR A 18 -8.24 -5.58 6.27
N ALA A 19 -8.79 -4.36 6.26
CA ALA A 19 -10.24 -4.13 6.29
C ALA A 19 -10.96 -4.67 5.03
N TYR A 20 -10.30 -4.63 3.86
CA TYR A 20 -10.79 -5.24 2.62
C TYR A 20 -11.09 -6.72 2.80
N LEU A 21 -10.14 -7.46 3.35
CA LEU A 21 -10.31 -8.90 3.50
C LEU A 21 -11.42 -9.24 4.50
N ALA A 22 -11.62 -8.38 5.50
CA ALA A 22 -12.67 -8.54 6.51
C ALA A 22 -14.07 -8.12 6.02
N THR A 23 -14.18 -7.16 5.09
CA THR A 23 -15.46 -6.49 4.76
C THR A 23 -15.78 -6.39 3.27
N ALA A 24 -14.87 -6.83 2.39
CA ALA A 24 -14.94 -6.79 0.93
C ALA A 24 -15.15 -5.39 0.30
N ARG A 25 -14.81 -4.30 1.01
CA ARG A 25 -15.00 -2.92 0.51
C ARG A 25 -13.83 -2.43 -0.35
N GLY A 26 -13.73 -2.94 -1.58
CA GLY A 26 -12.61 -2.67 -2.51
C GLY A 26 -12.45 -1.19 -2.90
N GLU A 27 -13.56 -0.48 -3.09
CA GLU A 27 -13.57 0.90 -3.59
C GLU A 27 -12.87 1.90 -2.67
N GLU A 28 -13.02 1.75 -1.34
CA GLU A 28 -12.36 2.64 -0.37
C GLU A 28 -10.84 2.52 -0.42
N ILE A 29 -10.31 1.32 -0.66
CA ILE A 29 -8.87 1.08 -0.72
C ILE A 29 -8.28 1.64 -2.02
N LEU A 30 -8.97 1.45 -3.15
CA LEU A 30 -8.54 2.03 -4.43
C LEU A 30 -8.42 3.55 -4.31
N LYS A 31 -9.41 4.20 -3.70
CA LYS A 31 -9.38 5.64 -3.45
C LYS A 31 -8.22 6.05 -2.52
N LYS A 32 -7.94 5.28 -1.48
CA LYS A 32 -6.79 5.51 -0.58
C LYS A 32 -5.44 5.35 -1.28
N LEU A 33 -5.33 4.41 -2.22
CA LEU A 33 -4.13 4.22 -3.02
C LEU A 33 -3.91 5.37 -4.02
N GLU A 34 -4.98 5.89 -4.63
CA GLU A 34 -4.91 7.08 -5.47
C GLU A 34 -4.42 8.30 -4.68
N GLU A 35 -5.00 8.54 -3.50
CA GLU A 35 -4.55 9.59 -2.58
C GLU A 35 -3.06 9.43 -2.21
N LEU A 36 -2.61 8.19 -1.97
CA LEU A 36 -1.20 7.88 -1.68
C LEU A 36 -0.30 8.20 -2.88
N GLN A 37 -0.69 7.79 -4.09
CA GLN A 37 0.09 8.05 -5.30
C GLN A 37 0.18 9.54 -5.62
N GLU A 38 -0.90 10.29 -5.42
CA GLU A 38 -0.95 11.73 -5.68
C GLU A 38 -0.03 12.49 -4.73
N GLN A 39 -0.06 12.15 -3.43
CA GLN A 39 0.86 12.75 -2.46
C GLN A 39 2.32 12.43 -2.76
N ILE A 40 2.62 11.28 -3.37
CA ILE A 40 3.99 10.91 -3.76
C ILE A 40 4.46 11.67 -4.98
N LYS A 41 3.59 11.89 -5.96
CA LYS A 41 3.91 12.72 -7.13
C LYS A 41 4.31 14.13 -6.69
N GLU A 42 3.62 14.68 -5.69
CA GLU A 42 3.89 15.99 -5.10
C GLU A 42 5.01 15.98 -4.03
N SER A 43 5.42 14.80 -3.58
CA SER A 43 6.48 14.66 -2.59
C SER A 43 7.87 14.79 -3.20
N ASP A 44 8.83 15.15 -2.37
CA ASP A 44 10.26 15.19 -2.73
C ASP A 44 10.95 13.84 -2.45
N LEU A 45 10.18 12.75 -2.57
CA LEU A 45 10.65 11.40 -2.29
C LEU A 45 11.64 10.93 -3.36
N PRO A 46 12.67 10.14 -2.98
CA PRO A 46 13.56 9.49 -3.92
C PRO A 46 12.80 8.64 -4.93
N GLU A 47 13.30 8.56 -6.16
CA GLU A 47 12.70 7.77 -7.23
C GLU A 47 12.46 6.30 -6.83
N ARG A 48 13.37 5.72 -6.03
CA ARG A 48 13.21 4.39 -5.44
C ARG A 48 11.96 4.24 -4.56
N ALA A 49 11.64 5.26 -3.74
CA ALA A 49 10.45 5.25 -2.89
C ALA A 49 9.17 5.47 -3.71
N ARG A 50 9.23 6.27 -4.79
CA ARG A 50 8.10 6.44 -5.72
C ARG A 50 7.78 5.13 -6.44
N ASN A 51 8.81 4.43 -6.91
CA ASN A 51 8.66 3.14 -7.58
C ASN A 51 8.06 2.09 -6.64
N LEU A 52 8.54 2.03 -5.39
CA LEU A 52 8.00 1.10 -4.39
C LEU A 52 6.51 1.34 -4.10
N VAL A 53 6.03 2.58 -4.04
CA VAL A 53 4.58 2.81 -3.88
C VAL A 53 3.78 2.46 -5.12
N LYS A 54 4.34 2.71 -6.30
CA LYS A 54 3.69 2.28 -7.54
C LYS A 54 3.50 0.76 -7.54
N GLU A 55 4.54 0.02 -7.17
CA GLU A 55 4.48 -1.45 -7.02
C GLU A 55 3.47 -1.90 -5.97
N ILE A 56 3.42 -1.25 -4.79
CA ILE A 56 2.43 -1.55 -3.74
C ILE A 56 1.02 -1.31 -4.25
N SER A 57 0.79 -0.18 -4.93
CA SER A 57 -0.53 0.18 -5.44
C SER A 57 -0.99 -0.80 -6.52
N GLU A 58 -0.10 -1.22 -7.42
CA GLU A 58 -0.39 -2.22 -8.44
C GLU A 58 -0.72 -3.58 -7.82
N SER A 59 0.06 -4.02 -6.81
CA SER A 59 -0.21 -5.26 -6.08
C SER A 59 -1.55 -5.23 -5.35
N VAL A 60 -1.87 -4.14 -4.63
CA VAL A 60 -3.15 -4.03 -3.92
C VAL A 60 -4.32 -3.92 -4.90
N THR A 61 -4.15 -3.21 -6.01
CA THR A 61 -5.18 -3.12 -7.06
C THR A 61 -5.45 -4.50 -7.67
N GLN A 62 -4.39 -5.27 -7.97
CA GLN A 62 -4.54 -6.66 -8.39
C GLN A 62 -5.27 -7.50 -7.34
N LEU A 63 -4.95 -7.33 -6.05
CA LEU A 63 -5.59 -8.03 -4.95
C LEU A 63 -7.09 -7.74 -4.88
N ILE A 64 -7.49 -6.48 -5.08
CA ILE A 64 -8.90 -6.08 -5.07
C ILE A 64 -9.61 -6.65 -6.29
N THR A 65 -9.05 -6.44 -7.48
CA THR A 65 -9.64 -6.86 -8.77
C THR A 65 -9.72 -8.39 -8.91
N THR A 66 -8.75 -9.11 -8.34
CA THR A 66 -8.72 -10.59 -8.34
C THR A 66 -9.55 -11.15 -7.18
N GLY A 67 -9.56 -10.46 -6.03
CA GLY A 67 -10.33 -10.82 -4.83
C GLY A 67 -11.84 -10.76 -5.00
N GLU A 68 -12.35 -9.97 -5.95
CA GLU A 68 -13.76 -10.01 -6.37
C GLU A 68 -14.16 -11.36 -6.99
N LYS A 69 -13.19 -12.18 -7.44
CA LYS A 69 -13.40 -13.56 -7.89
C LYS A 69 -12.96 -14.53 -6.78
N GLU A 70 -13.88 -14.89 -5.90
CA GLU A 70 -13.80 -16.03 -4.94
C GLU A 70 -12.37 -16.52 -4.61
N MET A 71 -11.53 -15.68 -4.00
CA MET A 71 -10.21 -16.10 -3.53
C MET A 71 -10.32 -16.85 -2.20
N SER A 72 -9.53 -17.91 -2.04
CA SER A 72 -9.46 -18.65 -0.78
C SER A 72 -8.79 -17.83 0.33
N GLU A 73 -9.06 -18.16 1.59
CA GLU A 73 -8.46 -17.49 2.75
C GLU A 73 -6.91 -17.59 2.77
N GLU A 74 -6.35 -18.68 2.23
CA GLU A 74 -4.89 -18.85 2.10
C GLU A 74 -4.29 -17.91 1.06
N GLU A 75 -4.94 -17.74 -0.09
CA GLU A 75 -4.50 -16.79 -1.12
C GLU A 75 -4.59 -15.35 -0.61
N LYS A 76 -5.67 -15.00 0.08
CA LYS A 76 -5.83 -13.68 0.72
C LYS A 76 -4.69 -13.40 1.68
N LYS A 77 -4.33 -14.38 2.52
CA LYS A 77 -3.25 -14.26 3.50
C LYS A 77 -1.88 -14.10 2.82
N SER A 78 -1.59 -14.92 1.81
CA SER A 78 -0.33 -14.85 1.06
C SER A 78 -0.10 -13.48 0.44
N ILE A 79 -1.14 -12.86 -0.14
CA ILE A 79 -0.98 -11.55 -0.77
C ILE A 79 -0.86 -10.45 0.30
N LEU A 80 -1.53 -10.60 1.45
CA LEU A 80 -1.36 -9.65 2.54
C LEU A 80 0.08 -9.64 3.07
N GLU A 81 0.69 -10.80 3.23
CA GLU A 81 2.11 -10.93 3.60
C GLU A 81 3.03 -10.28 2.54
N GLU A 82 2.69 -10.40 1.26
CA GLU A 82 3.44 -9.75 0.17
C GLU A 82 3.32 -8.22 0.24
N VAL A 83 2.11 -7.70 0.45
CA VAL A 83 1.84 -6.26 0.59
C VAL A 83 2.55 -5.69 1.82
N GLU A 84 2.47 -6.35 2.97
CA GLU A 84 3.18 -5.96 4.19
C GLU A 84 4.70 -5.95 3.98
N ALA A 85 5.26 -6.97 3.32
CA ALA A 85 6.69 -7.04 3.03
C ALA A 85 7.15 -5.88 2.12
N LYS A 86 6.35 -5.50 1.11
CA LYS A 86 6.65 -4.36 0.23
C LYS A 86 6.56 -3.03 0.98
N ILE A 87 5.57 -2.87 1.85
CA ILE A 87 5.42 -1.66 2.69
C ILE A 87 6.58 -1.53 3.66
N LYS A 88 7.02 -2.63 4.28
CA LYS A 88 8.20 -2.62 5.15
C LYS A 88 9.48 -2.19 4.43
N LYS A 89 9.71 -2.69 3.21
CA LYS A 89 10.85 -2.25 2.36
C LYS A 89 10.78 -0.76 2.02
N LEU A 90 9.58 -0.23 1.82
CA LEU A 90 9.37 1.19 1.57
C LEU A 90 9.64 2.04 2.82
N GLU A 91 9.19 1.59 4.00
CA GLU A 91 9.52 2.24 5.26
C GLU A 91 11.03 2.30 5.47
N GLU A 92 11.74 1.19 5.25
CA GLU A 92 13.19 1.11 5.32
C GLU A 92 13.87 2.06 4.33
N ALA A 93 13.41 2.12 3.07
CA ALA A 93 13.96 3.01 2.05
C ALA A 93 13.77 4.50 2.38
N ILE A 94 12.75 4.83 3.17
CA ILE A 94 12.46 6.20 3.63
C ILE A 94 13.20 6.52 4.92
N GLN A 95 13.35 5.55 5.83
CA GLN A 95 14.11 5.66 7.06
C GLN A 95 15.62 5.73 6.82
N GLN A 96 16.17 5.00 5.83
CA GLN A 96 17.60 5.08 5.46
C GLN A 96 18.04 6.49 5.03
N LYS A 97 17.11 7.41 4.76
CA LYS A 97 17.39 8.83 4.48
C LYS A 97 17.44 9.69 5.75
N ALA A 98 17.40 9.10 6.95
CA ALA A 98 17.36 9.80 8.23
C ALA A 98 18.68 9.73 9.03
N GLU A 99 19.67 8.96 8.55
CA GLU A 99 21.06 8.99 9.03
C GLU A 99 21.96 9.84 8.13
#